data_AF-A0A7W5AIB1-F1
#
_entry.id   AF-A0A7W5AIB1-F1
#
_cell.length_a   1.000
_cell.length_b   1.000
_cell.length_c   1.000
_cell.angle_alpha   90.00
_cell.angle_beta   90.00
_cell.angle_gamma   90.00
#
_symmetry.space_group_name_H-M   'P 1'
#
loop_
_entity.id
_entity.type
_entity.pdbx_description
1 polymer ?
#
loop_
_entity_poly.entity_id
_entity_poly.type
_entity_poly.pdbx_seq_one_letter_code
_entity_poly.pdbx_strand_id
1 'polypeptide(L)'
;MTKVAERGLPVRHDHWKPVNPQLDSVIRKYIDEARRTVSDTTGNSATLTGGALVLVGLGLVLAIGTGNPVLAIVLAVVLALGGMAYTGLRSPPLEVDQLRILRPLGGPGNLPAGYLVHPLAWRAGMPEYLTEVARVPERRMRIAVELCHRHPGAVVDLLRMVERAEWFVAENKPGHDFTEAGREAEILAVATQDVEEHVRRVSALASGKKAKKKKRLV
;
A
#
# COMPACT_ATOMS: atom_id res chain seq x y z
N MET A 1 -6.77 -16.53 -4.40
CA MET A 1 -7.79 -15.52 -4.75
C MET A 1 -8.40 -14.95 -3.47
N THR A 2 -7.75 -13.99 -2.84
CA THR A 2 -8.36 -13.14 -1.81
C THR A 2 -8.78 -11.85 -2.49
N LYS A 3 -10.09 -11.67 -2.67
CA LYS A 3 -10.68 -10.40 -3.10
C LYS A 3 -10.44 -9.38 -1.97
N VAL A 4 -9.31 -8.69 -1.98
CA VAL A 4 -9.06 -7.50 -1.13
C VAL A 4 -9.60 -6.22 -1.80
N ALA A 5 -10.14 -6.35 -3.01
CA ALA A 5 -10.85 -5.29 -3.72
C ALA A 5 -12.22 -5.05 -3.06
N GLU A 6 -12.28 -4.00 -2.24
CA GLU A 6 -13.39 -3.02 -2.11
C GLU A 6 -13.41 -2.31 -0.74
N ARG A 7 -12.31 -2.30 0.02
CA ARG A 7 -12.23 -1.34 1.14
C ARG A 7 -12.10 0.07 0.57
N GLY A 8 -13.21 0.79 0.53
CA GLY A 8 -13.25 2.20 0.15
C GLY A 8 -12.29 3.01 1.00
N LEU A 9 -11.71 4.06 0.42
CA LEU A 9 -10.88 5.00 1.17
C LEU A 9 -11.67 5.50 2.38
N PRO A 10 -11.18 5.35 3.62
CA PRO A 10 -11.87 5.90 4.77
C PRO A 10 -11.88 7.42 4.65
N VAL A 11 -13.05 7.98 4.38
CA VAL A 11 -13.24 9.42 4.27
C VAL A 11 -13.73 9.92 5.62
N ARG A 12 -12.99 10.86 6.17
CA ARG A 12 -13.36 11.54 7.40
C ARG A 12 -14.49 12.53 7.15
N HIS A 13 -15.30 12.82 8.17
CA HIS A 13 -16.45 13.72 8.06
C HIS A 13 -16.10 15.13 7.56
N ASP A 14 -14.89 15.60 7.85
CA ASP A 14 -14.37 16.91 7.43
C ASP A 14 -13.58 16.87 6.12
N HIS A 15 -13.52 15.71 5.46
CA HIS A 15 -12.74 15.48 4.24
C HIS A 15 -11.26 15.86 4.33
N TRP A 16 -10.71 15.97 5.54
CA TRP A 16 -9.32 16.36 5.74
C TRP A 16 -8.36 15.33 5.13
N LYS A 17 -7.30 15.84 4.50
CA LYS A 17 -6.22 15.04 3.91
C LYS A 17 -4.87 15.66 4.23
N PRO A 18 -3.85 14.88 4.59
CA PRO A 18 -2.50 15.41 4.70
C PRO A 18 -2.02 15.85 3.31
N VAL A 19 -1.31 16.97 3.25
CA VAL A 19 -0.62 17.42 2.04
C VAL A 19 0.85 17.57 2.38
N ASN A 20 1.70 16.71 1.83
CA ASN A 20 3.14 16.89 1.91
C ASN A 20 3.77 16.53 0.55
N PRO A 21 4.16 17.54 -0.25
CA PRO A 21 4.59 17.32 -1.62
C PRO A 21 5.85 16.45 -1.72
N GLN A 22 6.71 16.49 -0.70
CA GLN A 22 7.94 15.68 -0.69
C GLN A 22 7.60 14.20 -0.55
N LEU A 23 6.80 13.85 0.45
CA LEU A 23 6.44 12.45 0.69
C LEU A 23 5.52 11.92 -0.42
N ASP A 24 4.62 12.76 -0.94
CA ASP A 24 3.78 12.41 -2.10
C ASP A 24 4.61 12.09 -3.34
N SER A 25 5.66 12.87 -3.61
CA SER A 25 6.56 12.61 -4.75
C SER A 25 7.28 11.27 -4.60
N VAL A 26 7.72 10.92 -3.38
CA VAL A 26 8.40 9.68 -3.07
C VAL A 26 7.44 8.48 -3.20
N ILE A 27 6.23 8.59 -2.67
CA ILE A 27 5.19 7.55 -2.81
C ILE A 27 4.86 7.32 -4.29
N ARG A 28 4.67 8.39 -5.08
CA ARG A 28 4.43 8.27 -6.53
C ARG A 28 5.58 7.56 -7.23
N LYS A 29 6.83 7.94 -6.94
CA LYS A 29 8.00 7.29 -7.52
C LYS A 29 8.00 5.78 -7.25
N TYR A 30 7.72 5.35 -6.03
CA TYR A 30 7.68 3.92 -5.71
C TYR A 30 6.51 3.19 -6.37
N ILE A 31 5.35 3.82 -6.50
CA ILE A 31 4.23 3.27 -7.26
C ILE A 31 4.63 3.08 -8.74
N ASP A 32 5.26 4.09 -9.34
CA ASP A 32 5.69 4.05 -10.72
C ASP A 32 6.79 3.00 -10.95
N GLU A 33 7.73 2.88 -10.02
CA GLU A 33 8.82 1.89 -10.06
C GLU A 33 8.30 0.45 -9.88
N ALA A 34 7.31 0.24 -9.01
CA ALA A 34 6.66 -1.06 -8.87
C ALA A 34 5.90 -1.46 -10.14
N ARG A 35 5.23 -0.50 -10.80
CA ARG A 35 4.56 -0.73 -12.09
C ARG A 35 5.55 -1.04 -13.21
N ARG A 36 6.67 -0.31 -13.27
CA ARG A 36 7.74 -0.57 -14.26
C ARG A 36 8.37 -1.94 -14.06
N THR A 37 8.75 -2.28 -12.83
CA THR A 37 9.34 -3.59 -12.51
C THR A 37 8.43 -4.73 -12.94
N VAL A 38 7.13 -4.60 -12.72
CA VAL A 38 6.15 -5.63 -13.10
C VAL A 38 5.96 -5.71 -14.63
N SER A 39 5.98 -4.57 -15.32
CA SER A 39 6.03 -4.53 -16.80
C SER A 39 7.30 -5.20 -17.36
N ASP A 40 8.45 -4.93 -16.76
CA ASP A 40 9.75 -5.45 -17.21
C ASP A 40 9.90 -6.94 -16.93
N THR A 41 9.36 -7.43 -15.79
CA THR A 41 9.42 -8.85 -15.41
C THR A 41 8.46 -9.71 -16.24
N THR A 42 7.33 -9.15 -16.68
CA THR A 42 6.35 -9.86 -17.53
C THR A 42 6.80 -9.89 -19.00
N GLY A 43 7.60 -8.91 -19.42
CA GLY A 43 8.40 -8.95 -20.65
C GLY A 43 9.64 -9.85 -20.52
N ASN A 44 9.52 -10.99 -19.82
CA ASN A 44 10.64 -11.88 -19.52
C ASN A 44 11.35 -12.25 -20.84
N SER A 45 12.58 -11.76 -20.99
CA SER A 45 13.40 -12.03 -22.17
C SER A 45 13.45 -13.53 -22.47
N ALA A 46 13.47 -14.39 -21.45
CA ALA A 46 13.46 -15.84 -21.59
C ALA A 46 12.23 -16.43 -22.34
N THR A 47 11.02 -15.88 -22.16
CA THR A 47 9.83 -16.38 -22.90
C THR A 47 9.84 -15.89 -24.35
N LEU A 48 10.36 -14.69 -24.58
CA LEU A 48 10.59 -14.13 -25.91
C LEU A 48 11.68 -14.91 -26.68
N THR A 49 12.81 -15.22 -26.04
CA THR A 49 13.89 -16.01 -26.66
C THR A 49 13.47 -17.47 -26.87
N GLY A 50 12.73 -18.06 -25.92
CA GLY A 50 12.20 -19.42 -26.03
C GLY A 50 11.18 -19.55 -27.17
N GLY A 51 10.23 -18.62 -27.26
CA GLY A 51 9.26 -18.57 -28.36
C GLY A 51 9.92 -18.34 -29.73
N ALA A 52 10.94 -17.47 -29.79
CA ALA A 52 11.70 -17.23 -31.01
C ALA A 52 12.45 -18.48 -31.49
N LEU A 53 13.11 -19.21 -30.58
CA LEU A 53 13.81 -20.45 -30.91
C LEU A 53 12.88 -21.54 -31.45
N VAL A 54 11.68 -21.67 -30.87
CA VAL A 54 10.67 -22.63 -31.36
C VAL A 54 10.18 -22.27 -32.76
N LEU A 55 9.93 -20.99 -33.04
CA LEU A 55 9.52 -20.53 -34.37
C LEU A 55 10.62 -20.73 -35.42
N VAL A 56 11.89 -20.49 -35.06
CA VAL A 56 13.04 -20.75 -35.94
C VAL A 56 13.18 -22.25 -36.23
N GLY A 57 13.07 -23.09 -35.21
CA GLY A 57 13.11 -24.56 -35.38
C GLY A 57 11.97 -25.07 -36.26
N LEU A 58 10.74 -24.60 -36.02
CA LEU A 58 9.57 -24.98 -36.81
C LEU A 58 9.69 -24.50 -38.28
N GLY A 59 10.17 -23.28 -38.49
CA GLY A 59 10.41 -22.72 -39.82
C GLY A 59 11.46 -23.53 -40.61
N LEU A 60 12.52 -23.99 -39.95
CA LEU A 60 13.56 -24.81 -40.56
C LEU A 60 13.01 -26.19 -40.99
N VAL A 61 12.25 -26.85 -40.11
CA VAL A 61 11.62 -28.15 -40.41
C VAL A 61 10.62 -28.04 -41.56
N LEU A 62 9.81 -26.98 -41.57
CA LEU A 62 8.85 -26.73 -42.66
C LEU A 62 9.55 -26.40 -43.98
N ALA A 63 10.63 -25.62 -43.96
CA ALA A 63 11.39 -25.28 -45.17
C ALA A 63 12.03 -26.53 -45.81
N ILE A 64 12.60 -27.44 -45.00
CA ILE A 64 13.18 -28.70 -45.48
C ILE A 64 12.09 -29.65 -46.00
N GLY A 65 10.95 -29.74 -45.31
CA GLY A 65 9.87 -30.66 -45.67
C GLY A 65 9.06 -30.23 -46.90
N THR A 66 8.90 -28.92 -47.13
CA THR A 66 8.05 -28.39 -48.23
C THR A 66 8.84 -27.95 -49.45
N GLY A 67 10.16 -27.78 -49.35
CA GLY A 67 11.01 -27.28 -50.43
C GLY A 67 10.75 -25.82 -50.83
N ASN A 68 9.84 -25.11 -50.13
CA ASN A 68 9.47 -23.73 -50.42
C ASN A 68 9.74 -22.82 -49.21
N PRO A 69 10.86 -22.07 -49.20
CA PRO A 69 11.26 -21.26 -48.06
C PRO A 69 10.33 -20.06 -47.83
N VAL A 70 9.66 -19.55 -48.87
CA VAL A 70 8.75 -18.40 -48.75
C VAL A 70 7.51 -18.77 -47.94
N LEU A 71 6.97 -19.97 -48.19
CA LEU A 71 5.77 -20.45 -47.49
C LEU A 71 6.06 -20.70 -46.00
N ALA A 72 7.24 -21.21 -45.67
CA ALA A 72 7.68 -21.40 -44.28
C ALA A 72 7.77 -20.08 -43.50
N ILE A 73 8.27 -19.01 -44.12
CA ILE A 73 8.37 -17.68 -43.50
C ILE A 73 6.97 -17.10 -43.23
N VAL A 74 6.06 -17.16 -44.22
CA VAL A 74 4.69 -16.67 -44.06
C VAL A 74 3.98 -17.41 -42.93
N LEU A 75 4.13 -18.74 -42.86
CA LEU A 75 3.51 -19.55 -41.81
C LEU A 75 4.06 -19.17 -40.43
N ALA A 76 5.38 -18.99 -40.30
CA ALA A 76 6.03 -18.59 -39.05
C ALA A 76 5.55 -17.20 -38.58
N VAL A 77 5.40 -16.23 -39.49
CA VAL A 77 4.88 -14.89 -39.16
C VAL A 77 3.41 -14.97 -38.71
N VAL A 78 2.58 -15.75 -39.39
CA VAL A 78 1.16 -15.93 -39.01
C VAL A 78 1.05 -16.61 -37.64
N LEU A 79 1.85 -17.65 -37.38
CA LEU A 79 1.93 -18.31 -36.07
C LEU A 79 2.44 -17.37 -34.98
N ALA A 80 3.41 -16.52 -35.27
CA ALA A 80 3.93 -15.53 -34.33
C ALA A 80 2.87 -14.48 -33.96
N LEU A 81 2.19 -13.92 -34.96
CA LEU A 81 1.11 -12.93 -34.75
C LEU A 81 -0.09 -13.55 -34.03
N GLY A 82 -0.51 -14.75 -34.44
CA GLY A 82 -1.59 -15.49 -33.78
C GLY A 82 -1.23 -15.87 -32.33
N GLY A 83 0.01 -16.27 -32.10
CA GLY A 83 0.55 -16.54 -30.78
C GLY A 83 0.55 -15.31 -29.88
N MET A 84 1.03 -14.16 -30.37
CA MET A 84 1.00 -12.89 -29.63
C MET A 84 -0.42 -12.42 -29.31
N ALA A 85 -1.34 -12.53 -30.27
CA ALA A 85 -2.74 -12.17 -30.05
C ALA A 85 -3.38 -13.07 -28.98
N TYR A 86 -3.11 -14.38 -29.03
CA TYR A 86 -3.62 -15.34 -28.06
C TYR A 86 -3.02 -15.14 -26.66
N THR A 87 -1.72 -14.88 -26.56
CA THR A 87 -1.07 -14.62 -25.28
C THR A 87 -1.48 -13.27 -24.69
N GLY A 88 -1.67 -12.24 -25.52
CA GLY A 88 -2.18 -10.94 -25.06
C GLY A 88 -3.62 -11.01 -24.54
N LEU A 89 -4.46 -11.90 -25.09
CA LEU A 89 -5.83 -12.11 -24.61
C LEU A 89 -5.90 -12.97 -23.35
N ARG A 90 -4.92 -13.85 -23.12
CA ARG A 90 -4.90 -14.78 -21.97
C ARG A 90 -3.90 -14.42 -20.87
N SER A 91 -3.08 -13.40 -21.04
CA SER A 91 -2.13 -12.99 -20.02
C SER A 91 -2.89 -12.57 -18.75
N PRO A 92 -2.62 -13.20 -17.60
CA PRO A 92 -3.25 -12.81 -16.34
C PRO A 92 -2.93 -11.34 -16.05
N PRO A 93 -3.86 -10.59 -15.42
CA PRO A 93 -3.60 -9.21 -15.04
C PRO A 93 -2.34 -9.15 -14.20
N LEU A 94 -1.46 -8.20 -14.50
CA LEU A 94 -0.22 -8.00 -13.78
C LEU A 94 -0.55 -7.61 -12.33
N GLU A 95 -0.51 -8.57 -11.41
CA GLU A 95 -0.72 -8.34 -9.99
C GLU A 95 0.56 -7.77 -9.38
N VAL A 96 0.56 -6.46 -9.14
CA VAL A 96 1.60 -5.81 -8.33
C VAL A 96 1.34 -6.21 -6.88
N ASP A 97 2.32 -6.87 -6.23
CA ASP A 97 2.28 -7.10 -4.79
C ASP A 97 2.36 -5.74 -4.05
N GLN A 98 1.19 -5.22 -3.69
CA GLN A 98 1.04 -3.84 -3.23
C GLN A 98 1.78 -3.59 -1.90
N LEU A 99 1.89 -4.62 -1.06
CA LEU A 99 2.62 -4.54 0.22
C LEU A 99 4.13 -4.32 0.02
N ARG A 100 4.68 -4.69 -1.14
CA ARG A 100 6.10 -4.47 -1.46
C ARG A 100 6.40 -3.05 -1.92
N ILE A 101 5.40 -2.30 -2.41
CA ILE A 101 5.59 -0.95 -2.98
C ILE A 101 6.24 -0.02 -1.95
N LEU A 102 5.76 -0.04 -0.71
CA LEU A 102 6.25 0.84 0.35
C LEU A 102 7.31 0.20 1.25
N ARG A 103 7.78 -1.02 0.94
CA ARG A 103 8.81 -1.70 1.72
C ARG A 103 10.08 -0.86 1.92
N PRO A 104 10.57 -0.09 0.92
CA PRO A 104 11.73 0.80 1.11
C PRO A 104 11.51 1.92 2.14
N LEU A 105 10.26 2.30 2.41
CA LEU A 105 9.89 3.29 3.42
C LEU A 105 9.63 2.67 4.81
N GLY A 106 9.89 1.39 4.99
CA GLY A 106 9.53 0.63 6.20
C GLY A 106 8.10 0.09 6.17
N GLY A 107 7.44 0.14 5.00
CA GLY A 107 6.09 -0.34 4.79
C GLY A 107 5.00 0.71 5.03
N PRO A 108 3.76 0.41 4.64
CA PRO A 108 2.60 1.30 4.78
C PRO A 108 2.33 1.72 6.24
N GLY A 109 2.61 0.85 7.21
CA GLY A 109 2.42 1.16 8.64
C GLY A 109 3.37 2.23 9.19
N ASN A 110 4.52 2.46 8.54
CA ASN A 110 5.50 3.46 8.97
C ASN A 110 5.23 4.85 8.37
N LEU A 111 4.20 4.98 7.52
CA LEU A 111 3.78 6.29 7.05
C LEU A 111 3.22 7.14 8.19
N PRO A 112 3.29 8.47 8.10
CA PRO A 112 2.69 9.36 9.10
C PRO A 112 1.20 9.05 9.25
N ALA A 113 0.67 9.12 10.47
CA ALA A 113 -0.70 8.74 10.80
C ALA A 113 -1.76 9.31 9.84
N GLY A 114 -1.61 10.58 9.43
CA GLY A 114 -2.52 11.22 8.47
C GLY A 114 -2.62 10.53 7.11
N TYR A 115 -1.61 9.76 6.70
CA TYR A 115 -1.63 9.04 5.42
C TYR A 115 -2.57 7.85 5.40
N LEU A 116 -3.19 7.49 6.54
CA LEU A 116 -4.26 6.51 6.61
C LEU A 116 -5.44 6.86 5.68
N VAL A 117 -5.75 8.16 5.56
CA VAL A 117 -6.85 8.68 4.71
C VAL A 117 -6.36 9.20 3.35
N HIS A 118 -5.07 9.03 3.03
CA HIS A 118 -4.50 9.60 1.82
C HIS A 118 -4.62 8.64 0.63
N PRO A 119 -5.16 9.09 -0.53
CA PRO A 119 -5.45 8.20 -1.65
C PRO A 119 -4.19 7.56 -2.26
N LEU A 120 -3.04 8.24 -2.22
CA LEU A 120 -1.80 7.65 -2.74
C LEU A 120 -1.28 6.53 -1.85
N ALA A 121 -1.37 6.67 -0.53
CA ALA A 121 -1.00 5.61 0.39
C ALA A 121 -1.97 4.43 0.27
N TRP A 122 -3.26 4.72 0.08
CA TRP A 122 -4.28 3.70 -0.19
C TRP A 122 -3.99 2.87 -1.44
N ARG A 123 -3.55 3.51 -2.53
CA ARG A 123 -3.12 2.83 -3.76
C ARG A 123 -1.78 2.09 -3.65
N ALA A 124 -1.02 2.35 -2.59
CA ALA A 124 0.32 1.81 -2.40
C ALA A 124 0.37 0.67 -1.38
N GLY A 125 -0.77 0.01 -1.09
CA GLY A 125 -0.81 -1.18 -0.23
C GLY A 125 -1.30 -0.94 1.20
N MET A 126 -1.88 0.23 1.53
CA MET A 126 -2.46 0.46 2.85
C MET A 126 -3.65 -0.47 3.18
N PRO A 127 -4.61 -0.73 2.27
CA PRO A 127 -5.74 -1.65 2.55
C PRO A 127 -5.27 -3.06 2.90
N GLU A 128 -4.31 -3.57 2.13
CA GLU A 128 -3.69 -4.88 2.30
C GLU A 128 -2.97 -4.94 3.65
N TYR A 129 -2.24 -3.88 4.01
CA TYR A 129 -1.58 -3.82 5.32
C TYR A 129 -2.57 -3.85 6.46
N LEU A 130 -3.63 -3.06 6.39
CA LEU A 130 -4.64 -2.98 7.43
C LEU A 130 -5.43 -4.29 7.59
N THR A 131 -5.61 -5.04 6.51
CA THR A 131 -6.43 -6.26 6.49
C THR A 131 -5.60 -7.51 6.77
N GLU A 132 -4.47 -7.67 6.09
CA GLU A 132 -3.67 -8.90 6.12
C GLU A 132 -2.61 -8.88 7.22
N VAL A 133 -1.94 -7.74 7.40
CA VAL A 133 -0.78 -7.61 8.33
C VAL A 133 -1.24 -7.17 9.72
N ALA A 134 -1.91 -6.03 9.79
CA ALA A 134 -2.33 -5.44 11.06
C ALA A 134 -3.70 -5.96 11.55
N ARG A 135 -4.45 -6.69 10.70
CA ARG A 135 -5.75 -7.30 11.01
C ARG A 135 -6.69 -6.37 11.77
N VAL A 136 -6.79 -5.13 11.30
CA VAL A 136 -7.49 -4.05 12.00
C VAL A 136 -9.00 -4.18 11.78
N PRO A 137 -9.80 -4.38 12.83
CA PRO A 137 -11.26 -4.35 12.73
C PRO A 137 -11.74 -2.96 12.33
N GLU A 138 -12.88 -2.90 11.63
CA GLU A 138 -13.42 -1.67 11.07
C GLU A 138 -13.72 -0.61 12.14
N ARG A 139 -14.16 -1.02 13.33
CA ARG A 139 -14.32 -0.14 14.50
C ARG A 139 -13.03 0.63 14.83
N ARG A 140 -11.90 -0.07 14.99
CA ARG A 140 -10.60 0.56 15.27
C ARG A 140 -10.18 1.48 14.14
N MET A 141 -10.52 1.13 12.90
CA MET A 141 -10.26 1.98 11.74
C MET A 141 -10.98 3.33 11.85
N ARG A 142 -12.27 3.34 12.18
CA ARG A 142 -13.07 4.56 12.31
C ARG A 142 -12.45 5.52 13.34
N ILE A 143 -12.10 4.99 14.52
CA ILE A 143 -11.47 5.76 15.60
C ILE A 143 -10.09 6.28 15.17
N ALA A 144 -9.27 5.44 14.52
CA ALA A 144 -7.97 5.86 14.00
C ALA A 144 -8.09 6.98 12.95
N VAL A 145 -9.09 6.90 12.07
CA VAL A 145 -9.35 7.91 11.04
C VAL A 145 -9.71 9.26 11.68
N GLU A 146 -10.48 9.28 12.76
CA GLU A 146 -10.76 10.52 13.49
C GLU A 146 -9.51 11.14 14.12
N LEU A 147 -8.64 10.30 14.68
CA LEU A 147 -7.44 10.73 15.40
C LEU A 147 -6.21 11.02 14.52
N CYS A 148 -6.22 10.57 13.26
CA CYS A 148 -5.04 10.61 12.38
C CYS A 148 -4.46 12.01 12.13
N HIS A 149 -5.27 13.06 12.20
CA HIS A 149 -4.82 14.45 12.06
C HIS A 149 -4.04 14.96 13.27
N ARG A 150 -4.40 14.51 14.47
CA ARG A 150 -3.82 14.98 15.74
C ARG A 150 -2.60 14.17 16.16
N HIS A 151 -2.52 12.91 15.72
CA HIS A 151 -1.44 12.01 16.10
C HIS A 151 -0.14 12.34 15.34
N PRO A 152 0.98 12.65 16.02
CA PRO A 152 2.23 13.07 15.37
C PRO A 152 3.09 11.90 14.87
N GLY A 153 2.76 10.66 15.24
CA GLY A 153 3.53 9.45 14.91
C GLY A 153 3.09 8.73 13.65
N ALA A 154 3.54 7.48 13.51
CA ALA A 154 3.21 6.62 12.38
C ALA A 154 1.81 5.99 12.49
N VAL A 155 1.30 5.46 11.38
CA VAL A 155 0.02 4.73 11.33
C VAL A 155 0.03 3.54 12.30
N VAL A 156 1.13 2.79 12.36
CA VAL A 156 1.26 1.64 13.28
C VAL A 156 1.14 2.05 14.75
N ASP A 157 1.71 3.20 15.12
CA ASP A 157 1.67 3.70 16.50
C ASP A 157 0.27 4.17 16.87
N LEU A 158 -0.41 4.84 15.93
CA LEU A 158 -1.81 5.24 16.08
C LEU A 158 -2.70 4.01 16.31
N LEU A 159 -2.54 2.95 15.50
CA LEU A 159 -3.32 1.73 15.64
C LEU A 159 -3.07 1.03 16.98
N ARG A 160 -1.80 0.94 17.41
CA ARG A 160 -1.42 0.40 18.73
C ARG A 160 -1.96 1.22 19.89
N MET A 161 -2.07 2.53 19.73
CA MET A 161 -2.67 3.41 20.73
C MET A 161 -4.18 3.18 20.82
N VAL A 162 -4.88 3.10 19.69
CA VAL A 162 -6.33 2.78 19.67
C VAL A 162 -6.60 1.40 20.28
N GLU A 163 -5.76 0.41 19.99
CA GLU A 163 -5.85 -0.92 20.61
C GLU A 163 -5.66 -0.88 22.13
N ARG A 164 -4.68 -0.11 22.63
CA ARG A 164 -4.48 0.08 24.07
C ARG A 164 -5.65 0.80 24.72
N ALA A 165 -6.20 1.82 24.08
CA ALA A 165 -7.38 2.54 24.58
C ALA A 165 -8.60 1.62 24.65
N GLU A 166 -8.82 0.77 23.64
CA GLU A 166 -9.88 -0.22 23.67
C GLU A 166 -9.72 -1.22 24.82
N TRP A 167 -8.52 -1.74 25.02
CA TRP A 167 -8.22 -2.66 26.11
C TRP A 167 -8.43 -1.98 27.48
N PHE A 168 -7.99 -0.74 27.63
CA PHE A 168 -8.17 0.04 28.85
C PHE A 168 -9.65 0.28 29.18
N VAL A 169 -10.48 0.63 28.19
CA VAL A 169 -11.92 0.80 28.37
C VAL A 169 -12.58 -0.52 28.76
N ALA A 170 -12.23 -1.62 28.07
CA ALA A 170 -12.77 -2.93 28.38
C ALA A 170 -12.48 -3.39 29.82
N GLU A 171 -11.31 -3.03 30.37
CA GLU A 171 -10.88 -3.44 31.72
C GLU A 171 -11.33 -2.48 32.83
N ASN A 172 -11.26 -1.16 32.60
CA ASN A 172 -11.42 -0.15 33.66
C ASN A 172 -12.75 0.60 33.61
N LYS A 173 -13.48 0.53 32.50
CA LYS A 173 -14.78 1.17 32.31
C LYS A 173 -15.73 0.26 31.54
N PRO A 174 -16.19 -0.85 32.14
CA PRO A 174 -17.24 -1.67 31.53
C PRO A 174 -18.58 -0.90 31.56
N GLY A 175 -18.75 0.01 30.59
CA GLY A 175 -20.02 0.59 30.13
C GLY A 175 -20.73 1.52 31.12
N HIS A 176 -20.58 2.83 30.91
CA HIS A 176 -21.64 3.75 31.32
C HIS A 176 -22.81 3.71 30.31
N ASP A 177 -22.52 3.33 29.06
CA ASP A 177 -23.47 2.97 28.00
C ASP A 177 -23.14 1.59 27.40
N PHE A 178 -24.13 0.69 27.38
CA PHE A 178 -23.98 -0.68 26.83
C PHE A 178 -24.10 -0.75 25.30
N THR A 179 -24.28 0.38 24.62
CA THR A 179 -24.40 0.44 23.16
C THR A 179 -23.02 0.42 22.49
N GLU A 180 -22.94 -0.14 21.28
CA GLU A 180 -21.68 -0.12 20.50
C GLU A 180 -21.19 1.31 20.23
N ALA A 181 -22.12 2.24 19.96
CA ALA A 181 -21.81 3.65 19.74
C ALA A 181 -21.26 4.35 21.00
N GLY A 182 -21.84 4.08 22.18
CA GLY A 182 -21.35 4.61 23.45
C GLY A 182 -19.94 4.12 23.77
N ARG A 183 -19.67 2.82 23.54
CA ARG A 183 -18.33 2.25 23.71
C ARG A 183 -17.31 2.85 22.75
N GLU A 184 -17.68 3.09 21.48
CA GLU A 184 -16.80 3.78 20.53
C GLU A 184 -16.46 5.20 20.98
N ALA A 185 -17.44 5.95 21.49
CA ALA A 185 -17.24 7.28 22.02
C ALA A 185 -16.31 7.29 23.26
N GLU A 186 -16.44 6.32 24.16
CA GLU A 186 -15.55 6.17 25.32
C GLU A 186 -14.11 5.87 24.90
N ILE A 187 -13.91 4.94 23.96
CA ILE A 187 -12.58 4.63 23.41
C ILE A 187 -11.98 5.86 22.74
N LEU A 188 -12.78 6.58 21.96
CA LEU A 188 -12.33 7.80 21.30
C LEU A 188 -11.93 8.88 22.31
N ALA A 189 -12.67 9.05 23.40
CA ALA A 189 -12.35 10.01 24.44
C ALA A 189 -11.00 9.69 25.12
N VAL A 190 -10.79 8.43 25.51
CA VAL A 190 -9.52 7.96 26.11
C VAL A 190 -8.36 8.14 25.12
N ALA A 191 -8.54 7.68 23.89
CA ALA A 191 -7.52 7.80 22.86
C ALA A 191 -7.21 9.26 22.51
N THR A 192 -8.20 10.16 22.53
CA THR A 192 -7.99 11.60 22.34
C THR A 192 -7.13 12.20 23.45
N GLN A 193 -7.41 11.84 24.70
CA GLN A 193 -6.61 12.27 25.85
C GLN A 193 -5.16 11.79 25.72
N ASP A 194 -4.95 10.53 25.36
CA ASP A 194 -3.62 9.96 25.15
C ASP A 194 -2.83 10.69 24.05
N VAL A 195 -3.50 11.03 22.93
CA VAL A 195 -2.89 11.83 21.85
C VAL A 195 -2.47 13.21 22.37
N GLU A 196 -3.35 13.90 23.09
CA GLU A 196 -3.06 15.23 23.63
C GLU A 196 -1.86 15.22 24.59
N GLU A 197 -1.81 14.22 25.49
CA GLU A 197 -0.66 14.03 26.37
C GLU A 197 0.63 13.71 25.61
N HIS A 198 0.53 12.91 24.55
CA HIS A 198 1.67 12.59 23.71
C HIS A 198 2.19 13.84 22.98
N VAL A 199 1.31 14.63 22.37
CA VAL A 199 1.66 15.89 21.70
C VAL A 199 2.30 16.86 22.69
N ARG A 200 1.73 17.01 23.89
CA ARG A 200 2.31 17.85 24.96
C ARG A 200 3.72 17.39 25.32
N ARG A 201 3.94 16.10 25.54
CA ARG A 201 5.27 15.53 25.83
C ARG A 201 6.29 15.78 24.72
N VAL A 202 5.91 15.54 23.47
CA VAL A 202 6.78 15.78 22.30
C VAL A 202 7.15 17.26 22.16
N SER A 203 6.18 18.15 22.34
CA SER A 203 6.41 19.60 22.27
C SER A 203 7.35 20.11 23.38
N ALA A 204 7.21 19.59 24.61
CA ALA A 204 8.07 19.91 25.74
C ALA A 204 9.51 19.43 25.53
N LEU A 205 9.71 18.24 24.95
CA LEU A 205 11.03 17.75 24.60
C LEU A 205 11.71 18.59 23.50
N ALA A 206 10.94 19.08 22.54
CA ALA A 206 11.44 19.95 21.47
C ALA A 206 11.87 21.33 21.99
N SER A 207 11.12 21.92 22.92
CA SER A 207 11.46 23.22 23.53
C SER A 207 12.66 23.12 24.49
N GLY A 208 12.76 22.05 25.28
CA GLY A 208 13.89 21.80 26.18
C GLY A 208 15.24 21.64 25.46
N LYS A 209 15.26 21.00 24.28
CA LYS A 209 16.48 20.89 23.45
C LYS A 209 16.96 22.26 22.92
N LYS A 210 16.04 23.16 22.57
CA LYS A 210 16.40 24.53 22.11
C LYS A 210 17.03 25.36 23.24
N ALA A 211 16.52 25.26 24.47
CA ALA A 211 17.08 25.95 25.63
C ALA A 211 18.50 25.48 25.97
N LYS A 212 18.78 24.18 25.87
CA LYS A 212 20.12 23.61 26.12
C LYS A 212 21.13 23.96 25.01
N LYS A 213 20.69 24.08 23.74
CA LYS A 213 21.55 24.51 22.63
C LYS A 213 21.93 26.00 22.73
N LYS A 214 21.01 26.87 23.18
CA LYS A 214 21.29 28.31 23.38
C LYS A 214 22.30 28.56 24.52
N LYS A 215 22.29 27.73 25.57
CA LYS A 215 23.26 27.80 26.69
C LYS A 215 24.66 27.26 26.37
N ARG A 216 24.87 26.59 25.24
CA ARG A 216 26.19 26.05 24.82
C ARG A 216 26.91 26.94 23.80
N LEU A 217 26.26 28.01 23.34
CA LEU A 217 26.77 28.95 22.33
C LEU A 217 27.10 30.33 22.95
N VAL A 218 27.11 30.41 24.29
CA VAL A 218 27.58 31.54 25.10
C VAL A 218 28.74 31.01 25.92
#